data_AF-A0A3B0LYQ2-F1
#
_entry.id   AF-A0A3B0LYQ2-F1
#
_cell.length_a   1.000
_cell.length_b   1.000
_cell.length_c   1.000
_cell.angle_alpha   90.00
_cell.angle_beta   90.00
_cell.angle_gamma   90.00
#
_symmetry.space_group_name_H-M   'P 1'
#
loop_
_entity.id
_entity.type
_entity.pdbx_description
1 polymer ?
#
loop_
_entity_poly.entity_id
_entity_poly.type
_entity_poly.pdbx_seq_one_letter_code
_entity_poly.pdbx_strand_id
1 'polypeptide(L)' 'MLDAKKIEQVVRQIKDTLPQGIRDLGEDLDKKLRAILQSQLGKLDLVSREVFDIQTQVLLRTREKMAQMEKRIEQLEKNG' A
#
# COMPACT_ATOMS: atom_id res chain seq x y z
N MET A 1 -2.18 4.46 0.12
CA MET A 1 -1.21 5.22 -0.68
C MET A 1 -0.09 5.73 0.19
N LEU A 2 1.07 5.88 -0.44
CA LEU A 2 2.23 6.51 0.15
C LEU A 2 2.07 8.02 -0.01
N ASP A 3 1.58 8.65 1.04
CA ASP A 3 1.37 10.08 1.09
C ASP A 3 2.69 10.78 1.45
N ALA A 4 2.93 11.97 0.87
CA ALA A 4 4.07 12.81 1.22
C ALA A 4 4.17 13.04 2.74
N LYS A 5 3.03 13.13 3.43
CA LYS A 5 2.93 13.23 4.90
C LYS A 5 3.48 12.01 5.63
N LYS A 6 3.29 10.79 5.10
CA LYS A 6 3.85 9.56 5.71
C LYS A 6 5.37 9.51 5.53
N ILE A 7 5.86 9.93 4.37
CA ILE A 7 7.31 10.04 4.12
C ILE A 7 7.92 11.06 5.09
N GLU A 8 7.26 12.20 5.31
CA GLU A 8 7.70 13.21 6.28
C GLU A 8 7.69 12.68 7.72
N GLN A 9 6.69 11.88 8.10
CA GLN A 9 6.66 11.23 9.42
C GLN A 9 7.81 10.24 9.61
N VAL A 10 8.10 9.41 8.60
CA VAL A 10 9.24 8.47 8.63
C VAL A 10 10.56 9.24 8.73
N VAL A 11 10.72 10.31 7.94
CA VAL A 11 11.91 11.18 8.00
C VAL A 11 12.07 11.81 9.39
N ARG A 12 10.98 12.30 10.00
CA ARG A 12 11.00 12.85 11.37
C ARG A 12 11.40 11.79 12.40
N GLN A 13 10.83 10.60 12.31
CA GLN A 13 11.12 9.52 13.26
C GLN A 13 12.57 9.03 13.16
N ILE A 14 13.14 9.01 11.96
CA ILE A 14 14.56 8.74 11.74
C ILE A 14 15.42 9.85 12.37
N LYS A 15 15.08 11.13 12.17
CA LYS A 15 15.81 12.25 12.80
C LYS A 15 15.78 12.21 14.32
N ASP A 16 14.65 11.81 14.89
CA ASP A 16 14.46 11.81 16.34
C ASP A 16 15.27 10.71 17.03
N THR A 17 15.65 9.67 16.28
CA THR A 17 16.48 8.55 16.74
C THR A 17 17.97 8.71 16.43
N LEU A 18 18.38 9.75 15.70
CA LEU A 18 19.80 10.00 15.38
C LEU A 18 20.57 10.65 16.56
N PRO A 19 21.83 10.25 16.82
CA PRO A 19 22.72 10.87 17.81
C PRO A 19 22.96 12.36 17.52
N GLN A 20 23.20 13.16 18.56
CA GLN A 20 23.33 14.63 18.45
C GLN A 20 24.38 15.09 17.43
N GLY A 21 25.51 14.38 17.29
CA GLY A 21 26.56 14.72 16.32
C GLY A 21 26.17 14.55 14.84
N ILE A 22 25.05 13.87 14.54
CA ILE A 22 24.52 13.70 13.17
C ILE A 22 23.38 14.70 12.89
N ARG A 23 22.73 15.25 13.94
CA ARG A 23 21.68 16.27 13.79
C ARG A 23 22.17 17.57 13.15
N ASP A 24 23.43 17.94 13.39
CA ASP A 24 24.02 19.18 12.86
C ASP A 24 24.32 19.15 11.36
N LEU A 25 24.29 17.96 10.73
CA LEU A 25 24.30 17.78 9.27
C LEU A 25 22.91 17.97 8.62
N GLY A 26 21.95 18.46 9.41
CA GLY A 26 20.50 18.32 9.27
C GLY A 26 19.93 18.55 7.88
N GLU A 27 20.04 19.73 7.29
CA GLU A 27 19.28 20.04 6.07
C GLU A 27 19.70 19.23 4.83
N ASP A 28 20.99 18.99 4.65
CA ASP A 28 21.49 18.24 3.49
C ASP A 28 21.28 16.73 3.64
N LEU A 29 21.38 16.24 4.88
CA LEU A 29 21.05 14.84 5.19
C LEU A 29 19.56 14.58 4.97
N ASP A 30 18.69 15.52 5.33
CA ASP A 30 17.24 15.40 5.18
C ASP A 30 16.79 15.31 3.74
N LYS A 31 17.34 16.18 2.89
CA LYS A 31 17.07 16.17 1.46
C LYS A 31 17.51 14.84 0.84
N LYS A 32 18.69 14.33 1.23
CA LYS A 32 19.20 13.03 0.76
C LYS A 32 18.35 11.86 1.26
N LEU A 33 17.98 11.83 2.54
CA LEU A 33 17.12 10.78 3.11
C LEU A 33 15.74 10.76 2.43
N ARG A 34 15.13 11.93 2.22
CA ARG A 34 13.84 12.04 1.54
C ARG A 34 13.92 11.52 0.10
N ALA A 35 14.97 11.90 -0.64
CA ALA A 35 15.17 11.44 -2.01
C ALA A 35 15.39 9.92 -2.10
N ILE A 36 16.20 9.35 -1.19
CA ILE A 36 16.43 7.90 -1.13
C ILE A 36 15.13 7.16 -0.78
N LEU A 37 14.39 7.63 0.23
CA LEU A 37 13.11 7.03 0.62
C LEU A 37 12.10 7.09 -0.53
N GLN A 38 11.95 8.24 -1.19
CA GLN A 38 11.07 8.37 -2.35
C GLN A 38 11.47 7.43 -3.49
N SER A 39 12.77 7.31 -3.79
CA SER A 39 13.28 6.40 -4.83
C SER A 39 13.03 4.93 -4.50
N GLN A 40 13.30 4.53 -3.26
CA GLN A 40 13.13 3.14 -2.83
C GLN A 40 11.66 2.75 -2.67
N LEU A 41 10.82 3.66 -2.17
CA LEU A 41 9.38 3.46 -2.07
C LEU A 41 8.73 3.43 -3.45
N GLY A 42 9.18 4.26 -4.39
CA GLY A 42 8.72 4.22 -5.79
C GLY A 42 9.12 2.95 -6.56
N LYS A 43 10.14 2.22 -6.09
CA LYS A 43 10.53 0.90 -6.63
C LYS A 43 9.73 -0.26 -6.05
N LEU A 44 9.05 -0.06 -4.92
CA LEU A 44 8.06 -1.03 -4.46
C LEU A 44 6.88 -0.93 -5.43
N ASP A 45 6.37 -2.06 -5.90
CA ASP A 45 5.24 -2.15 -6.84
C ASP A 45 3.93 -1.71 -6.14
N LEU A 46 3.86 -0.42 -5.84
CA LEU A 46 2.79 0.18 -5.06
C LEU A 46 1.62 0.45 -6.00
N VAL A 47 0.60 -0.39 -5.90
CA VAL A 47 -0.70 -0.09 -6.50
C VAL A 47 -1.27 1.19 -5.88
N SER A 48 -1.82 2.06 -6.73
CA SER A 48 -2.53 3.24 -6.24
C SER A 48 -3.74 2.80 -5.41
N ARG A 49 -4.21 3.67 -4.50
CA ARG A 49 -5.38 3.33 -3.68
C ARG A 49 -6.62 3.10 -4.54
N GLU A 50 -6.75 3.86 -5.61
CA GLU A 50 -7.82 3.70 -6.60
C GLU A 50 -7.78 2.31 -7.25
N VAL A 51 -6.61 1.84 -7.71
CA VAL A 51 -6.47 0.49 -8.29
C VAL A 51 -6.75 -0.59 -7.24
N PHE A 52 -6.28 -0.41 -6.01
CA PHE A 52 -6.57 -1.32 -4.91
C PHE A 52 -8.08 -1.44 -4.62
N ASP A 53 -8.78 -0.29 -4.55
CA ASP A 53 -10.21 -0.26 -4.29
C ASP A 53 -10.99 -0.90 -5.45
N ILE A 54 -10.59 -0.66 -6.71
CA ILE A 54 -11.14 -1.32 -7.89
C ILE A 54 -10.94 -2.84 -7.83
N GLN A 55 -9.73 -3.31 -7.51
CA GLN A 55 -9.46 -4.75 -7.40
C GLN A 55 -10.29 -5.39 -6.29
N THR A 56 -10.49 -4.70 -5.17
CA THR A 56 -11.36 -5.15 -4.08
C THR A 56 -12.80 -5.32 -4.55
N GLN A 57 -13.33 -4.38 -5.33
CA GLN A 57 -14.67 -4.48 -5.91
C GLN A 57 -14.79 -5.63 -6.92
N VAL A 58 -13.77 -5.85 -7.75
CA VAL A 58 -13.72 -6.99 -8.68
C VAL A 58 -13.76 -8.31 -7.90
N LEU A 59 -13.00 -8.42 -6.80
CA LEU A 59 -13.01 -9.61 -5.94
C LEU A 59 -14.37 -9.86 -5.29
N LEU A 60 -15.02 -8.81 -4.76
CA LEU A 60 -16.36 -8.91 -4.19
C LEU A 60 -17.36 -9.45 -5.22
N ARG A 61 -17.42 -8.85 -6.42
CA ARG A 61 -18.30 -9.30 -7.49
C ARG A 61 -18.02 -10.73 -7.94
N THR A 62 -16.75 -11.15 -7.92
CA THR A 62 -16.35 -12.52 -8.28
C THR A 62 -16.86 -13.52 -7.24
N ARG A 63 -16.76 -13.20 -5.95
CA ARG A 63 -17.32 -14.02 -4.87
C ARG A 63 -18.84 -14.16 -4.97
N GLU A 64 -19.55 -13.07 -5.27
CA GLU A 64 -21.00 -13.11 -5.47
C GLU A 64 -21.40 -14.01 -6.63
N LYS A 65 -20.71 -13.89 -7.78
CA LYS A 65 -20.95 -14.75 -8.94
C LYS A 65 -20.63 -16.22 -8.64
N MET A 66 -19.56 -16.49 -7.91
CA MET A 66 -19.18 -17.84 -7.48
C MET A 66 -20.28 -18.46 -6.60
N ALA A 67 -20.77 -17.75 -5.59
CA ALA A 67 -21.86 -18.22 -4.73
C ALA A 67 -23.17 -18.47 -5.51
N GLN A 68 -23.46 -17.67 -6.56
CA GLN A 68 -24.60 -17.93 -7.43
C GLN A 68 -24.41 -19.19 -8.28
N MET A 69 -23.21 -19.42 -8.80
CA MET A 69 -22.89 -20.63 -9.55
C MET A 69 -22.98 -21.88 -8.67
N GLU A 70 -22.45 -21.84 -7.45
CA GLU A 70 -22.56 -22.92 -6.48
C GLU A 70 -24.02 -23.29 -6.21
N LYS A 71 -24.89 -22.30 -5.98
CA LYS A 71 -26.35 -22.54 -5.82
C LYS A 71 -26.99 -23.19 -7.04
N ARG A 72 -26.60 -22.77 -8.25
CA ARG A 72 -27.12 -23.35 -9.49
C ARG A 72 -26.66 -24.80 -9.66
N ILE A 73 -25.42 -25.11 -9.30
CA ILE A 73 -24.90 -26.48 -9.32
C ILE A 73 -25.66 -27.34 -8.31
N GLU A 74 -25.84 -26.90 -7.06
CA GLU A 74 -26.62 -27.64 -6.07
C GLU A 74 -28.06 -27.91 -6.53
N GLN A 75 -28.70 -26.94 -7.20
CA GLN A 75 -30.05 -27.14 -7.74
C GLN A 75 -30.06 -28.18 -8.86
N LEU A 76 -29.04 -28.21 -9.72
CA LEU A 76 -28.92 -29.22 -10.77
C LEU A 76 -28.63 -30.60 -10.20
N GLU A 77 -27.76 -30.70 -9.19
CA GLU A 77 -27.45 -31.96 -8.49
C GLU A 77 -28.66 -32.52 -7.72
N LYS A 78 -29.55 -31.67 -7.20
CA LYS A 78 -30.79 -32.10 -6.53
C LYS A 78 -31.89 -32.53 -7.50
N ASN A 79 -31.83 -32.07 -8.74
CA ASN A 79 -32.85 -32.33 -9.77
C ASN A 79 -32.43 -33.40 -10.79
N GLY A 80 -31.19 -33.92 -10.71
CA GLY A 80 -30.68 -35.03 -11.50
C GLY A 80 -30.65 -36.32 -10.70
#